data_AF-A0A1F7WQX8-F1
#
_entry.id   AF-A0A1F7WQX8-F1
#
_cell.length_a   1.000
_cell.length_b   1.000
_cell.length_c   1.000
_cell.angle_alpha   90.00
_cell.angle_beta   90.00
_cell.angle_gamma   90.00
#
_symmetry.space_group_name_H-M   'P 1'
#
loop_
_entity.id
_entity.type
_entity.pdbx_description
1 polymer ?
#
loop_
_entity_poly.entity_id
_entity_poly.type
_entity_poly.pdbx_seq_one_letter_code
_entity_poly.pdbx_strand_id
1 'polypeptide(L)'
;MPALWILPIVKTKSDPRHLKRRQVVQQLFAESFASQAKLSGLTKKVIAKTKKIDGKIIKSAPQWPIDKLNKIDLAILRLAVYELLYETKTPSKVVIDEAIELAKEFGAESSPGFINGVLGSVYDREDAAKKT
;
A
#
# COMPACT_ATOMS: atom_id res chain seq x y z
N MET A 1 -13.85 -31.95 -23.41
CA MET A 1 -13.92 -31.23 -22.12
C MET A 1 -12.59 -30.51 -21.91
N PRO A 2 -12.38 -29.27 -22.39
CA PRO A 2 -11.15 -28.55 -22.10
C PRO A 2 -11.26 -27.79 -20.78
N ALA A 3 -10.15 -27.79 -20.06
CA ALA A 3 -9.96 -27.25 -18.72
C ALA A 3 -10.40 -25.78 -18.60
N LEU A 4 -11.08 -25.47 -17.49
CA LEU A 4 -11.31 -24.10 -17.02
C LEU A 4 -9.96 -23.42 -16.79
N TRP A 5 -9.56 -22.57 -17.74
CA TRP A 5 -8.55 -21.56 -17.49
C TRP A 5 -9.11 -20.60 -16.44
N ILE A 6 -8.48 -20.55 -15.27
CA ILE A 6 -8.68 -19.47 -14.31
C ILE A 6 -8.13 -18.21 -14.99
N LEU A 7 -9.02 -17.45 -15.62
CA LEU A 7 -8.66 -16.15 -16.19
C LEU A 7 -8.03 -15.28 -15.09
N PRO A 8 -6.96 -14.52 -15.39
CA PRO A 8 -6.46 -13.53 -14.45
C PRO A 8 -7.62 -12.57 -14.16
N ILE A 9 -7.93 -12.36 -12.89
CA ILE A 9 -8.89 -11.33 -12.48
C ILE A 9 -8.27 -10.01 -12.93
N VAL A 10 -8.58 -9.56 -14.15
CA VAL A 10 -8.38 -8.19 -14.57
C VAL A 10 -9.33 -7.41 -13.70
N LYS A 11 -8.82 -6.89 -12.59
CA LYS A 11 -9.56 -6.05 -11.67
C LYS A 11 -9.97 -4.80 -12.44
N THR A 12 -11.26 -4.67 -12.68
CA THR A 12 -11.81 -3.43 -13.21
C THR A 12 -11.70 -2.36 -12.11
N LYS A 13 -11.51 -1.09 -12.49
CA LYS A 13 -11.46 0.06 -11.55
C LYS A 13 -12.65 0.14 -10.59
N SER A 14 -13.72 -0.60 -10.87
CA SER A 14 -14.95 -0.70 -10.09
C SER A 14 -14.93 -1.80 -9.02
N ASP A 15 -13.84 -2.56 -8.84
CA ASP A 15 -13.72 -3.55 -7.75
C ASP A 15 -13.92 -2.84 -6.39
N PRO A 16 -14.88 -3.27 -5.54
CA PRO A 16 -15.12 -2.66 -4.24
C PRO A 16 -13.89 -2.62 -3.32
N ARG A 17 -12.98 -3.59 -3.44
CA ARG A 17 -11.73 -3.63 -2.68
C ARG A 17 -10.79 -2.53 -3.15
N HIS A 18 -10.71 -2.31 -4.46
CA HIS A 18 -9.92 -1.23 -5.05
C HIS A 18 -10.48 0.14 -4.67
N LEU A 19 -11.79 0.33 -4.80
CA LEU A 19 -12.49 1.56 -4.39
C LEU A 19 -12.25 1.88 -2.90
N LYS A 20 -12.27 0.87 -2.04
CA LYS A 20 -11.95 1.03 -0.61
C LYS A 20 -10.50 1.49 -0.39
N ARG A 21 -9.53 0.93 -1.12
CA ARG A 21 -8.13 1.38 -1.03
C ARG A 21 -7.96 2.81 -1.51
N ARG A 22 -8.57 3.17 -2.64
CA ARG A 22 -8.61 4.55 -3.14
C ARG A 22 -9.12 5.52 -2.08
N GLN A 23 -10.24 5.20 -1.44
CA GLN A 23 -10.79 6.02 -0.36
C GLN A 23 -9.80 6.20 0.79
N VAL A 24 -9.14 5.12 1.23
CA VAL A 24 -8.16 5.18 2.33
C VAL A 24 -6.94 5.99 1.95
N VAL A 25 -6.41 5.83 0.74
CA VAL A 25 -5.26 6.62 0.24
C VAL A 25 -5.60 8.10 0.21
N GLN A 26 -6.78 8.47 -0.31
CA GLN A 26 -7.23 9.87 -0.33
C GLN A 26 -7.37 10.44 1.09
N GLN A 27 -7.92 9.66 2.02
CA GLN A 27 -8.04 10.08 3.42
C GLN A 27 -6.67 10.24 4.10
N LEU A 28 -5.74 9.32 3.89
CA LEU A 28 -4.36 9.42 4.42
C LEU A 28 -3.62 10.61 3.82
N PHE A 29 -3.81 10.89 2.54
CA PHE A 29 -3.25 12.05 1.87
C PHE A 29 -3.80 13.35 2.46
N ALA A 30 -5.13 13.47 2.58
CA ALA A 30 -5.78 14.65 3.19
C ALA A 30 -5.34 14.87 4.64
N GLU A 31 -5.26 13.80 5.44
CA GLU A 31 -4.78 13.82 6.84
C GLU A 31 -3.33 14.32 6.94
N SER A 32 -2.52 14.18 5.89
CA SER A 32 -1.14 14.67 5.89
C SER A 32 -1.01 16.20 5.84
N PHE A 33 -2.10 16.91 5.52
CA PHE A 33 -2.15 18.38 5.50
C PHE A 33 -2.97 18.96 6.66
N ALA A 34 -4.11 18.34 6.98
CA ALA A 34 -4.98 18.78 8.07
C ALA A 34 -5.79 17.60 8.62
N SER A 35 -6.11 17.64 9.91
CA SER A 35 -6.89 16.58 10.55
C SER A 35 -8.31 16.51 9.98
N GLN A 36 -8.76 15.32 9.62
CA GLN A 36 -10.06 15.10 9.00
C GLN A 36 -11.10 14.63 10.02
N ALA A 37 -12.23 15.34 10.10
CA ALA A 37 -13.30 15.03 11.05
C ALA A 37 -13.91 13.61 10.85
N LYS A 38 -13.91 13.10 9.62
CA LYS A 38 -14.52 11.81 9.27
C LYS A 38 -13.54 10.92 8.51
N LEU A 39 -12.98 9.95 9.24
CA LEU A 39 -12.09 8.92 8.71
C LEU A 39 -12.78 7.55 8.72
N SER A 40 -12.53 6.75 7.69
CA SER A 40 -12.96 5.35 7.66
C SER A 40 -12.27 4.54 8.75
N GLY A 41 -12.89 3.45 9.19
CA GLY A 41 -12.32 2.58 10.23
C GLY A 41 -10.94 2.02 9.84
N LEU A 42 -10.72 1.71 8.56
CA LEU A 42 -9.42 1.25 8.07
C LEU A 42 -8.37 2.37 8.15
N THR A 43 -8.70 3.60 7.72
CA THR A 43 -7.76 4.72 7.80
C THR A 43 -7.32 5.00 9.24
N LYS A 44 -8.26 4.98 10.20
CA LYS A 44 -7.93 5.12 11.63
C LYS A 44 -6.95 4.04 12.11
N LYS A 45 -7.12 2.79 11.66
CA LYS A 45 -6.20 1.69 11.98
C LYS A 45 -4.80 1.91 11.39
N VAL A 46 -4.71 2.40 10.16
CA VAL A 46 -3.42 2.75 9.52
C VAL A 46 -2.73 3.86 10.32
N ILE A 47 -3.44 4.97 10.63
CA ILE A 47 -2.92 6.09 11.41
C ILE A 47 -2.41 5.64 12.78
N ALA A 48 -3.17 4.79 13.48
CA ALA A 48 -2.78 4.25 14.78
C ALA A 48 -1.49 3.41 14.75
N LYS A 49 -1.04 2.98 13.56
CA LYS A 49 0.18 2.20 13.36
C LYS A 49 1.26 2.94 12.57
N THR A 50 1.05 4.21 12.20
CA THR A 50 1.94 4.99 11.32
C THR A 50 3.40 4.93 11.75
N LYS A 51 3.73 5.10 13.04
CA LYS A 51 5.12 5.04 13.51
C LYS A 51 5.81 3.70 13.19
N LYS A 52 5.09 2.57 13.31
CA LYS A 52 5.63 1.24 12.98
C LYS A 52 5.74 1.06 11.46
N ILE A 53 4.73 1.51 10.73
CA ILE A 53 4.68 1.43 9.27
C ILE A 53 5.81 2.24 8.65
N ASP A 54 5.95 3.50 9.05
CA ASP A 54 7.00 4.41 8.59
C ASP A 54 8.39 3.84 8.89
N GLY A 55 8.58 3.22 10.06
CA GLY A 55 9.83 2.54 10.38
C GLY A 55 10.18 1.38 9.43
N LYS A 56 9.18 0.68 8.88
CA LYS A 56 9.40 -0.38 7.88
C LYS A 56 9.72 0.22 6.52
N ILE A 57 9.02 1.29 6.12
CA ILE A 57 9.30 2.04 4.89
C ILE A 57 10.74 2.59 4.90
N ILE A 58 11.13 3.29 5.97
CA ILE A 58 12.47 3.90 6.11
C ILE A 58 13.57 2.85 5.97
N LYS A 59 13.42 1.70 6.66
CA LYS A 59 14.39 0.62 6.54
C LYS A 59 14.47 0.14 5.10
N SER A 60 13.36 0.05 4.38
CA SER A 60 13.26 -0.53 3.02
C SER A 60 13.64 0.45 1.91
N ALA A 61 13.70 1.75 2.21
CA ALA A 61 14.12 2.77 1.28
C ALA A 61 15.12 3.74 1.95
N PRO A 62 16.30 3.26 2.40
CA PRO A 62 17.20 4.07 3.22
C PRO A 62 17.78 5.28 2.48
N GLN A 63 17.84 5.21 1.14
CA GLN A 63 18.28 6.31 0.28
C GLN A 63 17.18 7.36 0.04
N TRP A 64 15.95 7.12 0.52
CA TRP A 64 14.79 7.99 0.30
C TRP A 64 14.23 8.44 1.66
N PRO A 65 14.65 9.61 2.16
CA PRO A 65 14.13 10.17 3.40
C PRO A 65 12.60 10.31 3.33
N ILE A 66 11.90 9.76 4.33
CA ILE A 66 10.45 9.64 4.33
C ILE A 66 9.74 11.01 4.27
N ASP A 67 10.38 12.05 4.83
CA ASP A 67 9.92 13.43 4.84
C ASP A 67 9.98 14.08 3.45
N LYS A 68 10.85 13.58 2.57
CA LYS A 68 11.00 14.03 1.18
C LYS A 68 10.15 13.25 0.17
N LEU A 69 9.50 12.18 0.61
CA LEU A 69 8.60 11.42 -0.26
C LEU A 69 7.37 12.26 -0.61
N ASN A 70 6.91 12.10 -1.85
CA ASN A 70 5.62 12.62 -2.26
C ASN A 70 4.54 12.09 -1.30
N LYS A 71 3.68 12.98 -0.80
CA LYS A 71 2.64 12.64 0.18
C LYS A 71 1.70 11.57 -0.34
N ILE A 72 1.42 11.52 -1.64
CA ILE A 72 0.56 10.48 -2.23
C ILE A 72 1.24 9.11 -2.25
N ASP A 73 2.51 9.04 -2.64
CA ASP A 73 3.29 7.80 -2.61
C ASP A 73 3.41 7.28 -1.18
N LEU A 74 3.66 8.17 -0.22
CA LEU A 74 3.71 7.82 1.19
C LEU A 74 2.36 7.30 1.70
N ALA A 75 1.23 7.87 1.28
CA ALA A 75 -0.09 7.38 1.64
C ALA A 75 -0.35 5.96 1.09
N ILE A 76 0.03 5.70 -0.17
CA ILE A 76 -0.07 4.38 -0.79
C ILE A 76 0.82 3.36 -0.06
N LEU A 77 2.09 3.70 0.18
CA LEU A 77 3.02 2.85 0.92
C LEU A 77 2.51 2.53 2.32
N ARG A 78 1.96 3.52 3.04
CA ARG A 78 1.42 3.31 4.39
C ARG A 78 0.27 2.32 4.42
N LEU A 79 -0.65 2.42 3.45
CA LEU A 79 -1.74 1.46 3.33
C LEU A 79 -1.22 0.06 3.00
N ALA A 80 -0.37 -0.06 1.97
CA ALA A 80 0.13 -1.34 1.52
C ALA A 80 0.95 -2.07 2.61
N VAL A 81 1.84 -1.35 3.30
CA VAL A 81 2.62 -1.91 4.40
C VAL A 81 1.72 -2.29 5.58
N TYR A 82 0.66 -1.51 5.87
CA TYR A 82 -0.33 -1.91 6.88
C TYR A 82 -0.98 -3.25 6.49
N GLU A 83 -1.43 -3.40 5.24
CA GLU A 83 -2.06 -4.64 4.78
C GLU A 83 -1.10 -5.84 4.85
N LEU A 84 0.16 -5.66 4.43
CA LEU A 84 1.19 -6.70 4.49
C LEU A 84 1.47 -7.20 5.93
N LEU A 85 1.42 -6.30 6.91
CA LEU A 85 1.80 -6.59 8.30
C LEU A 85 0.63 -7.04 9.17
N TYR A 86 -0.56 -6.51 8.93
CA TYR A 86 -1.68 -6.62 9.87
C TYR A 86 -2.96 -7.22 9.24
N GLU A 87 -3.04 -7.35 7.91
CA GLU A 87 -4.23 -7.87 7.21
C GLU A 87 -3.88 -9.13 6.38
N THR A 88 -3.78 -10.28 7.06
CA THR A 88 -3.32 -11.55 6.45
C THR A 88 -4.32 -12.20 5.49
N LYS A 89 -5.53 -11.64 5.32
CA LYS A 89 -6.58 -12.18 4.45
C LYS A 89 -6.31 -11.95 2.97
N THR A 90 -5.49 -10.96 2.63
CA THR A 90 -5.15 -10.65 1.24
C THR A 90 -3.75 -11.17 0.94
N PRO A 91 -3.54 -11.98 -0.12
CA PRO A 91 -2.20 -12.43 -0.49
C PRO A 91 -1.27 -11.25 -0.73
N SER A 92 -0.02 -11.33 -0.26
CA SER A 92 0.94 -10.22 -0.32
C SER A 92 1.16 -9.69 -1.74
N LYS A 93 1.23 -10.58 -2.74
CA LYS A 93 1.34 -10.18 -4.15
C LYS A 93 0.16 -9.31 -4.59
N VAL A 94 -1.06 -9.64 -4.17
CA VAL A 94 -2.26 -8.87 -4.49
C VAL A 94 -2.22 -7.48 -3.84
N VAL A 95 -1.67 -7.35 -2.63
CA VAL A 95 -1.48 -6.06 -1.96
C VAL A 95 -0.46 -5.19 -2.72
N ILE A 96 0.64 -5.79 -3.15
CA ILE A 96 1.69 -5.10 -3.92
C ILE A 96 1.15 -4.64 -5.28
N ASP A 97 0.50 -5.53 -6.03
CA ASP A 97 -0.10 -5.20 -7.32
C ASP A 97 -1.11 -4.05 -7.19
N GLU A 98 -1.95 -4.05 -6.15
CA GLU A 98 -2.89 -2.96 -5.88
C GLU A 98 -2.23 -1.62 -5.56
N ALA A 99 -1.14 -1.65 -4.80
CA ALA A 99 -0.38 -0.44 -4.48
C ALA A 99 0.23 0.17 -5.76
N ILE A 100 0.72 -0.67 -6.67
CA ILE A 100 1.25 -0.26 -7.97
C ILE A 100 0.15 0.34 -8.84
N GLU A 101 -1.04 -0.26 -8.87
CA GLU A 101 -2.18 0.31 -9.60
C GLU A 101 -2.59 1.67 -9.03
N LEU A 102 -2.67 1.83 -7.70
CA LEU A 102 -2.94 3.14 -7.08
C LEU A 102 -1.85 4.18 -7.42
N ALA A 103 -0.59 3.75 -7.55
CA ALA A 103 0.51 4.60 -7.97
C ALA A 103 0.33 5.11 -9.40
N LYS A 104 -0.16 4.25 -10.31
CA LYS A 104 -0.49 4.65 -11.69
C LYS A 104 -1.67 5.63 -11.74
N GLU A 105 -2.61 5.51 -10.80
CA GLU A 105 -3.80 6.37 -10.75
C GLU A 105 -3.53 7.76 -10.16
N PHE A 106 -2.70 7.85 -9.12
CA PHE A 106 -2.52 9.10 -8.36
C PHE A 106 -1.09 9.64 -8.32
N GLY A 107 -0.11 8.80 -8.58
CA GLY A 107 1.32 9.14 -8.48
C GLY A 107 1.87 9.82 -9.73
N ALA A 108 3.17 10.07 -9.71
CA ALA A 108 3.93 10.49 -10.88
C ALA A 108 4.30 9.28 -11.75
N GLU A 109 4.88 9.53 -12.93
CA GLU A 109 5.33 8.48 -13.85
C GLU A 109 6.32 7.50 -13.21
N SER A 110 7.16 7.97 -12.29
CA SER A 110 8.13 7.15 -11.55
C SER A 110 7.54 6.39 -10.35
N SER A 111 6.33 6.75 -9.90
CA SER A 111 5.73 6.21 -8.66
C SER A 111 5.52 4.69 -8.70
N PRO A 112 5.00 4.06 -9.78
CA PRO A 112 4.79 2.61 -9.81
C PRO A 112 6.07 1.80 -9.58
N GLY A 113 7.17 2.20 -10.21
CA GLY A 113 8.48 1.53 -10.05
C GLY A 113 9.05 1.72 -8.65
N PHE A 114 8.96 2.95 -8.12
CA PHE A 114 9.37 3.26 -6.76
C PHE A 114 8.61 2.42 -5.72
N ILE A 115 7.27 2.41 -5.79
CA ILE A 115 6.43 1.67 -4.85
C ILE A 115 6.70 0.16 -4.93
N ASN A 116 6.84 -0.39 -6.13
CA ASN A 116 7.19 -1.80 -6.30
C ASN A 116 8.51 -2.15 -5.61
N GLY A 117 9.56 -1.34 -5.80
CA GLY A 117 10.88 -1.57 -5.19
C GLY A 117 10.85 -1.51 -3.65
N VAL A 118 10.14 -0.54 -3.08
CA VAL A 118 10.01 -0.41 -1.62
C VAL A 118 9.22 -1.58 -1.03
N LEU A 119 8.08 -1.95 -1.64
CA LEU A 119 7.23 -3.02 -1.13
C LEU A 119 7.85 -4.40 -1.29
N GLY A 120 8.62 -4.65 -2.37
CA GLY A 120 9.42 -5.87 -2.51
C GLY A 120 10.42 -6.00 -1.35
N SER A 121 11.15 -4.91 -1.05
CA SER A 121 12.09 -4.88 0.07
C SER A 121 11.42 -5.06 1.45
N VAL A 122 10.20 -4.55 1.63
CA VAL A 122 9.41 -4.83 2.84
C VAL A 122 9.02 -6.31 2.89
N TYR A 123 8.48 -6.85 1.82
CA TYR A 123 8.02 -8.23 1.74
C TYR A 123 9.13 -9.23 2.08
N ASP A 124 10.30 -9.09 1.45
CA ASP A 124 11.43 -10.01 1.65
C ASP A 124 11.90 -10.04 3.11
N ARG A 125 11.89 -8.90 3.79
CA ARG A 125 12.30 -8.79 5.19
C ARG A 125 11.28 -9.38 6.15
N GLU A 126 9.99 -9.21 5.88
CA GLU A 126 8.96 -9.82 6.71
C GLU A 126 8.83 -11.32 6.46
N ASP A 127 9.12 -11.80 5.25
CA ASP A 127 9.20 -13.23 4.97
C ASP A 127 10.38 -13.89 5.70
N ALA A 128 11.55 -13.25 5.67
CA ALA A 128 12.72 -13.70 6.43
C ALA A 128 12.44 -13.73 7.94
N ALA A 129 11.78 -12.72 8.48
CA ALA A 129 11.45 -12.65 9.91
C ALA A 129 10.43 -13.70 10.39
N LYS A 130 9.63 -14.29 9.48
CA LYS A 130 8.68 -15.36 9.80
C LYS A 130 9.29 -16.76 9.77
N LYS A 131 10.46 -16.90 9.13
CA LYS A 131 11.20 -18.18 9.01
C LYS A 131 12.21 -18.42 10.13
N THR A 132 12.37 -17.44 11.02
CA THR A 132 13.27 -17.48 12.18
C THR A 132 12.44 -17.59 13.45
#